data_AF-A0A839T8B3-F1
#
_entry.id   AF-A0A839T8B3-F1
#
_cell.length_a   1.000
_cell.length_b   1.000
_cell.length_c   1.000
_cell.angle_alpha   90.00
_cell.angle_beta   90.00
_cell.angle_gamma   90.00
#
_symmetry.space_group_name_H-M   'P 1'
#
loop_
_entity.id
_entity.type
_entity.pdbx_description
1 polymer ?
#
loop_
_entity_poly.entity_id
_entity_poly.type
_entity_poly.pdbx_seq_one_letter_code
_entity_poly.pdbx_strand_id
1 'polypeptide(L)'
;MAQSTYQVKPPAVACFGQYLYEYRKGVRQLFMLTMSPNEAQGMKKRLERESIDCHIQEICPTKVNLYFGRTSCVEVVRAIVNKPLYELTSEEDFILGTLLGYDIQQQCLRFLTRTGRQSQERMVIH
;
A
#
# COMPACT_ATOMS: atom_id res chain seq x y z
N MET A 1 10.73 -18.74 37.52
CA MET A 1 10.53 -19.49 36.26
C MET A 1 9.66 -18.64 35.34
N ALA A 2 10.19 -18.38 34.13
CA ALA A 2 9.62 -17.66 32.98
C ALA A 2 8.46 -16.67 33.19
N GLN A 3 8.80 -15.38 33.24
CA GLN A 3 7.85 -14.32 32.87
C GLN A 3 7.51 -14.50 31.38
N SER A 4 6.29 -14.93 31.08
CA SER A 4 5.77 -14.96 29.72
C SER A 4 5.61 -13.52 29.25
N THR A 5 6.57 -13.03 28.49
CA THR A 5 6.48 -11.77 27.76
C THR A 5 5.37 -11.93 26.72
N TYR A 6 4.19 -11.38 27.00
CA TYR A 6 3.16 -11.15 26.00
C TYR A 6 3.76 -10.20 24.95
N GLN A 7 4.32 -10.78 23.88
CA GLN A 7 4.73 -10.03 22.71
C GLN A 7 3.49 -9.40 22.09
N VAL A 8 3.28 -8.11 22.35
CA VAL A 8 2.31 -7.30 21.64
C VAL A 8 2.74 -7.31 20.18
N LYS A 9 1.99 -8.03 19.33
CA LYS A 9 2.29 -8.07 17.90
C LYS A 9 2.21 -6.65 17.35
N PRO A 10 3.21 -6.20 16.59
CA PRO A 10 3.19 -4.91 15.91
C PRO A 10 1.86 -4.75 15.15
N PRO A 11 1.20 -3.58 15.18
CA PRO A 11 -0.14 -3.38 14.60
C PRO A 11 -0.25 -3.84 13.14
N ALA A 12 0.80 -3.62 12.35
CA ALA A 12 0.89 -4.06 10.95
C ALA A 12 0.82 -5.59 10.80
N VAL A 13 1.45 -6.35 11.71
CA VAL A 13 1.46 -7.82 11.72
C VAL A 13 0.11 -8.37 12.20
N ALA A 14 -0.56 -7.66 13.10
CA ALA A 14 -1.90 -8.03 13.59
C ALA A 14 -2.95 -7.93 12.48
N CYS A 15 -2.90 -6.88 11.64
CA CYS A 15 -3.83 -6.69 10.53
C CYS A 15 -3.61 -7.65 9.35
N PHE A 16 -2.48 -8.35 9.29
CA PHE A 16 -2.13 -9.20 8.15
C PHE A 16 -3.13 -10.32 7.87
N GLY A 17 -3.70 -10.93 8.93
CA GLY A 17 -4.72 -11.97 8.78
C GLY A 17 -5.99 -11.47 8.09
N GLN A 18 -6.42 -10.26 8.43
CA GLN A 18 -7.57 -9.62 7.80
C GLN A 18 -7.27 -9.28 6.33
N TYR A 19 -6.08 -8.77 6.02
CA TYR A 19 -5.71 -8.45 4.64
C TYR A 19 -5.64 -9.68 3.74
N LEU A 20 -5.16 -10.82 4.25
CA LEU A 20 -5.22 -12.08 3.52
C LEU A 20 -6.67 -12.54 3.28
N TYR A 21 -7.57 -12.31 4.23
CA TYR A 21 -8.99 -12.61 4.06
C TYR A 21 -9.62 -11.72 2.97
N GLU A 22 -9.39 -10.41 3.02
CA GLU A 22 -9.87 -9.45 2.01
C GLU A 22 -9.31 -9.77 0.61
N TYR A 23 -8.03 -10.13 0.53
CA TYR A 23 -7.39 -10.58 -0.71
C TYR A 23 -8.09 -11.81 -1.29
N ARG A 24 -8.34 -12.84 -0.47
CA ARG A 24 -9.02 -14.07 -0.88
C ARG A 24 -10.46 -13.84 -1.30
N LYS A 25 -11.15 -12.88 -0.69
CA LYS A 25 -12.51 -12.45 -1.08
C LYS A 25 -12.53 -11.55 -2.32
N GLY A 26 -11.37 -11.07 -2.78
CA GLY A 26 -11.25 -10.19 -3.93
C GLY A 26 -11.74 -8.75 -3.68
N VAL A 27 -11.86 -8.35 -2.41
CA VAL A 27 -12.30 -6.98 -2.02
C VAL A 27 -11.29 -5.94 -2.47
N ARG A 28 -10.00 -6.26 -2.32
CA ARG A 28 -8.88 -5.38 -2.67
C ARG A 28 -7.78 -6.19 -3.32
N GLN A 29 -7.17 -5.63 -4.36
CA GLN A 29 -6.19 -6.35 -5.20
C GLN A 29 -4.73 -6.08 -4.80
N LEU A 30 -4.46 -4.99 -4.06
CA LEU A 30 -3.13 -4.61 -3.60
C LEU A 30 -3.20 -4.01 -2.19
N PHE A 31 -2.29 -4.42 -1.32
CA PHE A 31 -2.13 -3.94 0.05
C PHE A 31 -0.76 -3.30 0.23
N MET A 32 -0.67 -2.33 1.14
CA MET A 32 0.59 -1.72 1.56
C MET A 32 0.66 -1.74 3.08
N LEU A 33 1.80 -2.19 3.61
CA LEU A 33 2.11 -2.14 5.03
C LEU A 33 3.49 -1.53 5.23
N THR A 34 3.61 -0.65 6.22
CA THR A 34 4.90 -0.08 6.61
C THR A 34 5.38 -0.73 7.89
N MET A 35 6.60 -1.27 7.89
CA MET A 35 7.17 -2.05 8.99
C MET A 35 8.70 -2.02 8.96
N SER A 36 9.36 -2.68 9.91
CA SER A 36 10.81 -2.87 9.89
C SER A 36 11.24 -3.90 8.82
N PRO A 37 12.50 -3.85 8.34
CA PRO A 37 13.02 -4.83 7.40
C PRO A 37 12.86 -6.28 7.89
N ASN A 38 13.09 -6.55 9.18
CA ASN A 38 12.99 -7.89 9.76
C ASN A 38 11.55 -8.44 9.71
N GLU A 39 10.56 -7.60 10.02
CA GLU A 39 9.15 -7.97 9.92
C GLU A 39 8.75 -8.25 8.47
N ALA A 40 9.20 -7.41 7.54
CA ALA A 40 8.92 -7.56 6.12
C ALA A 40 9.47 -8.88 5.56
N GLN A 41 10.67 -9.29 5.96
CA GLN A 41 11.23 -10.58 5.58
C GLN A 41 10.41 -11.76 6.11
N GLY A 42 9.93 -11.67 7.35
CA GLY A 42 9.02 -12.68 7.92
C GLY A 42 7.70 -12.78 7.16
N MET A 43 7.13 -11.64 6.77
CA MET A 43 5.89 -11.57 5.99
C MET A 43 6.08 -12.05 4.56
N LYS A 44 7.18 -11.68 3.90
CA LYS A 44 7.56 -12.17 2.56
C LYS A 44 7.59 -13.70 2.50
N LYS A 45 8.25 -14.34 3.46
CA LYS A 45 8.28 -15.82 3.58
C LYS A 45 6.90 -16.44 3.75
N ARG A 46 5.94 -15.72 4.36
CA ARG A 46 4.56 -16.20 4.50
C ARG A 46 3.78 -16.00 3.19
N LEU A 47 3.92 -14.85 2.54
CA LEU A 47 3.31 -14.56 1.24
C LEU A 47 3.77 -15.55 0.16
N GLU A 48 5.06 -15.87 0.13
CA GLU A 48 5.63 -16.87 -0.79
C GLU A 48 4.99 -18.26 -0.60
N ARG A 49 4.76 -18.69 0.65
CA ARG A 49 4.07 -19.95 0.96
C ARG A 49 2.60 -19.96 0.54
N GLU A 50 1.97 -18.79 0.50
CA GLU A 50 0.59 -18.63 0.03
C GLU A 50 0.52 -18.31 -1.48
N SER A 51 1.67 -18.31 -2.19
CA SER A 51 1.80 -17.93 -3.60
C SER A 51 1.22 -16.55 -3.92
N ILE A 52 1.42 -15.60 -3.00
CA ILE A 52 1.01 -14.21 -3.14
C ILE A 52 2.23 -13.38 -3.48
N ASP A 53 2.14 -12.61 -4.57
CA ASP A 53 3.25 -11.80 -5.03
C ASP A 53 3.46 -10.57 -4.12
N CYS A 54 4.70 -10.11 -4.01
CA CYS A 54 5.06 -8.99 -3.15
C CYS A 54 6.27 -8.17 -3.62
N HIS A 55 6.30 -6.90 -3.24
CA HIS A 55 7.42 -6.00 -3.48
C HIS A 55 7.76 -5.27 -2.18
N ILE A 56 9.06 -5.20 -1.85
CA ILE A 56 9.56 -4.45 -0.70
C ILE A 56 10.28 -3.21 -1.24
N GLN A 57 9.83 -2.05 -0.80
CA GLN A 57 10.49 -0.77 -1.03
C GLN A 57 11.18 -0.34 0.27
N GLU A 58 12.49 -0.11 0.22
CA GLU A 58 13.22 0.49 1.33
C GLU A 58 12.91 1.99 1.42
N ILE A 59 12.54 2.46 2.61
CA ILE A 59 12.31 3.89 2.88
C ILE A 59 13.52 4.46 3.60
N CYS A 60 13.98 3.75 4.63
CA CYS A 60 15.20 4.03 5.37
C CYS A 60 15.68 2.73 6.05
N PRO A 61 16.88 2.71 6.68
CA PRO A 61 17.44 1.48 7.25
C PRO A 61 16.56 0.78 8.29
N THR A 62 15.60 1.48 8.90
CA THR A 62 14.70 0.95 9.92
C THR A 62 13.26 0.75 9.43
N LYS A 63 12.92 1.17 8.21
CA LYS A 63 11.54 1.21 7.72
C LYS A 63 11.44 0.86 6.24
N VAL A 64 10.51 -0.03 5.92
CA VAL A 64 10.19 -0.45 4.54
C VAL A 64 8.69 -0.42 4.32
N ASN A 65 8.28 -0.25 3.06
CA ASN A 65 6.92 -0.56 2.61
C ASN A 65 6.92 -1.96 1.98
N LEU A 66 6.06 -2.83 2.49
CA LEU A 66 5.73 -4.11 1.89
C LEU A 66 4.42 -3.97 1.12
N TYR A 67 4.49 -4.16 -0.19
CA TYR A 67 3.35 -4.27 -1.08
C TYR A 67 3.08 -5.73 -1.39
N PHE A 68 1.83 -6.16 -1.38
CA PHE A 68 1.47 -7.52 -1.77
C PHE A 68 0.05 -7.60 -2.34
N GLY A 69 -0.20 -8.59 -3.19
CA GLY A 69 -1.51 -8.79 -3.81
C GLY A 69 -1.44 -9.54 -5.13
N ARG A 70 -2.28 -9.13 -6.09
CA ARG A 70 -2.29 -9.70 -7.44
C ARG A 70 -0.98 -9.37 -8.15
N THR A 71 -0.40 -10.37 -8.83
CA THR A 71 0.86 -10.23 -9.58
C THR A 71 0.84 -9.02 -10.51
N SER A 72 -0.23 -8.81 -11.30
CA SER A 72 -0.33 -7.65 -12.19
C SER A 72 -0.26 -6.31 -11.45
N CYS A 73 -0.89 -6.20 -10.27
CA CYS A 73 -0.83 -4.99 -9.45
C CYS A 73 0.56 -4.79 -8.85
N VAL A 74 1.21 -5.87 -8.39
CA VAL A 74 2.55 -5.82 -7.81
C VAL A 74 3.60 -5.47 -8.87
N GLU A 75 3.46 -5.97 -10.11
CA GLU A 75 4.33 -5.58 -11.23
C GLU A 75 4.23 -4.08 -11.55
N VAL A 76 3.02 -3.52 -11.56
CA VAL A 76 2.84 -2.07 -11.72
C VAL A 76 3.52 -1.30 -10.58
N VAL A 77 3.38 -1.77 -9.34
CA VAL A 77 4.08 -1.17 -8.18
C VAL A 77 5.60 -1.23 -8.37
N ARG A 78 6.18 -2.36 -8.79
CA ARG A 78 7.61 -2.49 -9.06
C ARG A 78 8.09 -1.47 -10.10
N ALA A 79 7.27 -1.22 -11.12
CA ALA A 79 7.60 -0.28 -12.19
C ALA A 79 7.58 1.19 -11.72
N ILE A 80 6.62 1.59 -10.88
CA ILE A 80 6.43 3.00 -10.48
C ILE A 80 7.10 3.36 -9.14
N VAL A 81 7.20 2.41 -8.21
CA VAL A 81 7.74 2.59 -6.85
C VAL A 81 9.24 2.28 -6.83
N ASN A 82 9.98 2.85 -7.79
CA ASN A 82 11.44 2.78 -7.89
C ASN A 82 12.16 4.01 -7.27
N LYS A 83 11.37 4.91 -6.69
CA LYS A 83 11.77 6.19 -6.09
C LYS A 83 10.93 6.45 -4.83
N PRO A 84 11.32 7.39 -3.96
CA PRO A 84 10.52 7.75 -2.79
C PRO A 84 9.11 8.21 -3.18
N LEU A 85 8.11 7.91 -2.35
CA LEU A 85 6.70 8.19 -2.68
C LEU A 85 6.40 9.68 -2.90
N TYR A 86 7.16 10.58 -2.29
CA TYR A 86 6.99 12.02 -2.48
C TYR A 86 7.45 12.49 -3.87
N GLU A 87 8.26 11.70 -4.57
CA GLU A 87 8.77 11.98 -5.93
C GLU A 87 7.92 11.35 -7.04
N LEU A 88 6.83 10.65 -6.69
CA LEU A 88 5.89 10.15 -7.70
C LEU A 88 5.27 11.32 -8.47
N THR A 89 5.09 11.14 -9.77
CA THR A 89 4.25 12.01 -10.59
C THR A 89 2.79 11.92 -10.14
N SER A 90 1.98 12.90 -10.56
CA SER A 90 0.55 12.89 -10.24
C SER A 90 -0.14 11.63 -10.80
N GLU A 91 0.29 11.17 -11.97
CA GLU A 91 -0.19 9.97 -12.65
C GLU A 91 0.20 8.70 -11.90
N GLU A 92 1.48 8.56 -11.50
CA GLU A 92 1.96 7.40 -10.73
C GLU A 92 1.25 7.32 -9.37
N ASP A 93 1.09 8.45 -8.67
CA ASP A 93 0.38 8.54 -7.40
C ASP A 93 -1.12 8.21 -7.55
N PHE A 94 -1.74 8.63 -8.66
CA PHE A 94 -3.13 8.28 -8.99
C PHE A 94 -3.28 6.77 -9.20
N ILE A 95 -2.40 6.17 -10.00
CA ILE A 95 -2.35 4.72 -10.27
C ILE A 95 -2.16 3.96 -8.96
N LEU A 96 -1.16 4.32 -8.16
CA LEU A 96 -0.86 3.65 -6.90
C LEU A 96 -2.07 3.69 -5.95
N GLY A 97 -2.68 4.86 -5.77
CA GLY A 97 -3.84 4.97 -4.87
C GLY A 97 -5.07 4.21 -5.36
N THR A 98 -5.29 4.15 -6.68
CA THR A 98 -6.38 3.35 -7.28
C THR A 98 -6.14 1.86 -7.06
N LEU A 99 -4.92 1.37 -7.24
CA LEU A 99 -4.56 -0.04 -6.96
C LEU A 99 -4.72 -0.37 -5.47
N LEU A 100 -4.40 0.59 -4.61
CA LEU A 100 -4.66 0.53 -3.17
C LEU A 100 -6.15 0.69 -2.82
N GLY A 101 -7.06 0.79 -3.78
CA GLY A 101 -8.51 0.84 -3.51
C GLY A 101 -8.97 2.13 -2.82
N TYR A 102 -8.21 3.23 -2.96
CA TYR A 102 -8.74 4.54 -2.60
C TYR A 102 -9.88 4.92 -3.54
N ASP A 103 -10.79 5.74 -3.02
CA ASP A 103 -11.93 6.22 -3.79
C ASP A 103 -11.46 7.01 -5.04
N ILE A 104 -12.08 6.69 -6.19
CA ILE A 104 -11.70 7.27 -7.47
C ILE A 104 -11.98 8.77 -7.49
N GLN A 105 -13.09 9.23 -6.89
CA GLN A 105 -13.42 10.65 -6.85
C GLN A 105 -12.38 11.43 -6.03
N GLN A 106 -11.99 10.92 -4.86
CA GLN A 106 -10.91 11.51 -4.06
C GLN A 106 -9.57 11.52 -4.81
N GLN A 107 -9.23 10.47 -5.54
CA GLN A 107 -8.02 10.42 -6.36
C GLN A 107 -8.05 11.45 -7.49
N CYS A 108 -9.20 11.67 -8.13
CA CYS A 108 -9.39 12.72 -9.14
C CYS A 108 -9.16 14.12 -8.54
N LEU A 109 -9.77 14.41 -7.38
CA LEU A 109 -9.58 15.68 -6.69
C LEU A 109 -8.11 15.91 -6.30
N ARG A 110 -7.44 14.87 -5.80
CA ARG A 110 -6.01 14.92 -5.46
C ARG A 110 -5.15 15.19 -6.70
N PHE A 111 -5.43 14.52 -7.81
CA PHE A 111 -4.72 14.71 -9.08
C PHE A 111 -4.88 16.14 -9.63
N LEU A 112 -6.11 16.66 -9.67
CA LEU A 112 -6.38 18.03 -10.13
C LEU A 112 -5.68 19.07 -9.24
N THR A 113 -5.67 18.84 -7.93
CA THR A 113 -4.99 19.70 -6.96
C THR A 113 -3.47 19.71 -7.21
N ARG A 114 -2.85 18.52 -7.33
CA ARG A 114 -1.40 18.40 -7.54
C ARG A 114 -0.93 18.94 -8.89
N THR A 115 -1.80 18.93 -9.91
CA THR A 115 -1.50 19.46 -11.25
C THR A 115 -1.87 20.93 -11.43
N GLY A 116 -2.42 21.60 -10.41
CA GLY A 116 -2.87 22.98 -10.49
C GLY A 116 -4.08 23.19 -11.43
N ARG A 117 -4.83 22.12 -11.72
CA ARG A 117 -5.98 22.09 -12.64
C ARG A 117 -7.33 22.17 -11.91
N GLN A 118 -7.36 22.69 -10.68
CA GLN A 118 -8.62 22.87 -9.96
C GLN A 118 -9.55 23.75 -10.80
N SER A 119 -10.62 23.15 -11.31
CA SER A 119 -11.73 23.91 -11.86
C SER A 119 -12.45 24.53 -10.67
N GLN A 120 -12.61 25.86 -10.65
CA GLN A 120 -13.58 26.49 -9.78
C GLN A 120 -14.93 25.86 -10.11
N GLU A 121 -15.44 24.97 -9.26
CA GLU A 121 -16.85 24.62 -9.29
C GLU A 121 -17.60 25.94 -9.12
N ARG A 122 -18.14 26.47 -10.22
CA ARG A 122 -19.04 27.60 -10.19
C ARG A 122 -20.18 27.17 -9.28
N MET A 123 -20.20 27.72 -8.07
CA MET A 123 -21.36 27.71 -7.21
C MET A 123 -22.49 28.37 -8.00
N VAL A 124 -23.30 27.56 -8.66
CA VAL A 124 -24.55 28.02 -9.27
C VAL A 124 -25.48 28.27 -8.09
N ILE A 125 -25.44 29.50 -7.60
CA ILE A 125 -26.42 30.01 -6.66
C ILE A 125 -27.74 30.03 -7.44
N HIS A 126 -28.66 29.12 -7.08
CA HIS A 126 -30.05 29.20 -7.50
C HIS A 126 -30.82 30.04 -6.49
#